data_AF-A0A0F9I1Y5-F1
#
_entry.id   AF-A0A0F9I1Y5-F1
#
_cell.length_a   1.000
_cell.length_b   1.000
_cell.length_c   1.000
_cell.angle_alpha   90.00
_cell.angle_beta   90.00
_cell.angle_gamma   90.00
#
_symmetry.space_group_name_H-M   'P 1'
#
loop_
_entity.id
_entity.type
_entity.pdbx_description
1 polymer ?
#
loop_
_entity_poly.entity_id
_entity_poly.type
_entity_poly.pdbx_seq_one_letter_code
_entity_poly.pdbx_strand_id
1 'polypeptide(L)'
;DQLGFSLTDIQAARQTRAIADMARSLDLPEEVKAKLDNPRAKIFTTLERIFDSSVGRGYLMVDPDPEHGLRGKTAKPQFLRGFKKLVTDVALGKQSSRTLNTNKDIHSYFQSWDRKELPAKTRGSFVPADIIQGRSVASSGLKPKPRAGAKKTPQMSTKVLPRDFKVRYGNDRLRDIRRELVLLDRDKFPNAGAVLLRVFFELAVIDYLGRINELPKIIARIEKKTGRKLPFAPQLKQLVPEIKRIAKKQLKAAEALKVEKAVQYDRAAPFTISGLHGFVHQDDFPSARDILQFWKRTEPLFRLMLEQAEDGAGE
;
A
#
# COMPACT_ATOMS: atom_id res chain seq x y z
N ASP A 1 5.72 -7.07 -24.16
CA ASP A 1 5.45 -6.46 -22.84
C ASP A 1 6.44 -5.33 -22.53
N GLN A 2 5.99 -4.08 -22.65
CA GLN A 2 6.81 -2.85 -22.52
C GLN A 2 7.18 -2.46 -21.07
N LEU A 3 7.24 -3.43 -20.14
CA LEU A 3 7.40 -3.18 -18.70
C LEU A 3 8.47 -4.00 -18.00
N GLY A 4 9.13 -4.95 -18.67
CA GLY A 4 10.17 -5.77 -18.06
C GLY A 4 9.70 -6.72 -16.93
N PHE A 5 8.49 -6.56 -16.41
CA PHE A 5 7.83 -7.55 -15.56
C PHE A 5 7.38 -8.72 -16.42
N SER A 6 7.81 -9.90 -16.02
CA SER A 6 7.26 -11.13 -16.57
C SER A 6 5.79 -11.26 -16.17
N LEU A 7 4.99 -11.98 -16.95
CA LEU A 7 3.63 -12.35 -16.55
C LEU A 7 3.62 -13.00 -15.16
N THR A 8 4.68 -13.72 -14.83
CA THR A 8 4.95 -14.34 -13.53
C THR A 8 5.01 -13.34 -12.37
N ASP A 9 5.60 -12.16 -12.55
CA ASP A 9 5.73 -11.15 -11.49
C ASP A 9 4.38 -10.51 -11.17
N ILE A 10 3.58 -10.26 -12.21
CA ILE A 10 2.21 -9.73 -12.08
C ILE A 10 1.31 -10.77 -11.37
N GLN A 11 1.48 -12.05 -11.71
CA GLN A 11 0.75 -13.14 -11.08
C GLN A 11 1.10 -13.31 -9.60
N ALA A 12 2.40 -13.27 -9.27
CA ALA A 12 2.88 -13.36 -7.89
C ALA A 12 2.31 -12.24 -7.01
N ALA A 13 2.34 -10.99 -7.49
CA ALA A 13 1.79 -9.85 -6.75
C ALA A 13 0.27 -9.95 -6.52
N ARG A 14 -0.48 -10.46 -7.52
CA ARG A 14 -1.92 -10.73 -7.38
C ARG A 14 -2.19 -11.83 -6.35
N GLN A 15 -1.40 -12.89 -6.36
CA GLN A 15 -1.51 -14.01 -5.43
C GLN A 15 -1.25 -13.56 -3.98
N THR A 16 -0.15 -12.85 -3.72
CA THR A 16 0.18 -12.29 -2.40
C THR A 16 -0.97 -11.44 -1.84
N ARG A 17 -1.49 -10.52 -2.66
CA ARG A 17 -2.60 -9.67 -2.25
C ARG A 17 -3.86 -10.49 -1.96
N ALA A 18 -4.19 -11.45 -2.83
CA ALA A 18 -5.36 -12.30 -2.65
C ALA A 18 -5.30 -13.10 -1.33
N ILE A 19 -4.15 -13.67 -1.00
CA ILE A 19 -3.95 -14.42 0.26
C ILE A 19 -4.18 -13.51 1.46
N ALA A 20 -3.59 -12.31 1.46
CA ALA A 20 -3.69 -11.38 2.56
C ALA A 20 -5.13 -10.88 2.75
N ASP A 21 -5.81 -10.52 1.67
CA ASP A 21 -7.19 -10.04 1.72
C ASP A 21 -8.16 -11.15 2.16
N MET A 22 -8.00 -12.39 1.64
CA MET A 22 -8.81 -13.53 2.09
C MET A 22 -8.60 -13.83 3.57
N ALA A 23 -7.37 -13.82 4.07
CA ALA A 23 -7.07 -14.10 5.48
C ALA A 23 -7.74 -13.09 6.42
N ARG A 24 -7.76 -11.80 6.05
CA ARG A 24 -8.44 -10.75 6.82
C ARG A 24 -9.96 -10.84 6.77
N SER A 25 -10.52 -11.43 5.71
CA SER A 25 -11.96 -11.66 5.58
C SER A 25 -12.48 -12.87 6.35
N LEU A 26 -11.60 -13.68 6.97
CA LEU A 26 -12.01 -14.84 7.74
C LEU A 26 -12.68 -14.44 9.06
N ASP A 27 -13.71 -15.20 9.44
CA ASP A 27 -14.29 -15.12 10.77
C ASP A 27 -13.37 -15.84 11.77
N LEU A 28 -12.49 -15.07 12.43
CA LEU A 28 -11.45 -15.55 13.35
C LEU A 28 -11.64 -14.97 14.76
N PRO A 29 -11.14 -15.66 15.80
CA PRO A 29 -11.08 -15.09 17.15
C PRO A 29 -10.33 -13.75 17.18
N GLU A 30 -10.71 -12.87 18.09
CA GLU A 30 -10.19 -11.49 18.14
C GLU A 30 -8.66 -11.45 18.33
N GLU A 31 -8.10 -12.37 19.11
CA GLU A 31 -6.65 -12.51 19.28
C GLU A 31 -5.93 -12.79 17.94
N VAL A 32 -6.53 -13.63 17.09
CA VAL A 32 -5.96 -14.01 15.79
C VAL A 32 -6.06 -12.83 14.81
N LYS A 33 -7.18 -12.11 14.81
CA LYS A 33 -7.36 -10.88 14.02
C LYS A 33 -6.35 -9.81 14.40
N ALA A 34 -6.16 -9.57 15.70
CA ALA A 34 -5.17 -8.62 16.19
C ALA A 34 -3.73 -8.95 15.74
N LYS A 35 -3.39 -10.25 15.62
CA LYS A 35 -2.08 -10.68 15.09
C LYS A 35 -1.98 -10.54 13.57
N LEU A 36 -3.05 -10.77 12.82
CA LEU A 36 -3.10 -10.52 11.36
C LEU A 36 -2.98 -9.03 11.00
N ASP A 37 -3.50 -8.17 11.86
CA ASP A 37 -3.42 -6.72 11.70
C ASP A 37 -2.11 -6.14 12.26
N ASN A 38 -1.29 -6.94 12.96
CA ASN A 38 0.02 -6.53 13.45
C ASN A 38 1.06 -6.55 12.31
N PRO A 39 1.56 -5.39 11.87
CA PRO A 39 2.47 -5.29 10.73
C PRO A 39 3.87 -5.87 11.00
N ARG A 40 4.22 -6.19 12.25
CA ARG A 40 5.48 -6.87 12.60
C ARG A 40 5.38 -8.39 12.51
N ALA A 41 4.18 -8.94 12.37
CA ALA A 41 3.97 -10.37 12.32
C ALA A 41 4.31 -10.88 10.91
N LYS A 42 5.29 -11.80 10.80
CA LYS A 42 5.72 -12.44 9.54
C LYS A 42 4.70 -13.49 9.04
N ILE A 43 3.41 -13.22 9.23
CA ILE A 43 2.31 -14.15 8.94
C ILE A 43 2.16 -14.31 7.44
N PHE A 44 2.04 -13.20 6.69
CA PHE A 44 1.79 -13.27 5.25
C PHE A 44 2.94 -13.90 4.47
N THR A 45 4.21 -13.60 4.82
CA THR A 45 5.37 -14.27 4.22
C THR A 45 5.40 -15.78 4.49
N THR A 46 4.85 -16.22 5.63
CA THR A 46 4.75 -17.66 5.95
C THR A 46 3.60 -18.31 5.18
N LEU A 47 2.47 -17.60 5.04
CA LEU A 47 1.34 -18.06 4.23
C LEU A 47 1.72 -18.15 2.74
N GLU A 48 2.34 -17.12 2.17
CA GLU A 48 2.80 -17.06 0.78
C GLU A 48 3.60 -18.31 0.40
N ARG A 49 4.58 -18.68 1.22
CA ARG A 49 5.42 -19.86 0.96
C ARG A 49 4.62 -21.16 0.82
N ILE A 50 3.49 -21.28 1.51
CA ILE A 50 2.61 -22.46 1.40
C ILE A 50 1.86 -22.44 0.06
N PHE A 51 1.42 -21.27 -0.39
CA PHE A 51 0.75 -21.10 -1.68
C PHE A 51 1.72 -21.12 -2.88
N ASP A 52 3.01 -20.84 -2.66
CA ASP A 52 4.06 -20.98 -3.67
C ASP A 52 4.49 -22.45 -3.85
N SER A 53 4.41 -23.23 -2.76
CA SER A 53 4.67 -24.66 -2.78
C SER A 53 3.57 -25.43 -3.52
N SER A 54 3.95 -26.27 -4.48
CA SER A 54 3.05 -27.23 -5.12
C SER A 54 2.40 -28.19 -4.11
N VAL A 55 3.11 -28.53 -3.04
CA VAL A 55 2.60 -29.41 -1.96
C VAL A 55 1.52 -28.68 -1.16
N GLY A 56 1.77 -27.44 -0.73
CA GLY A 56 0.80 -26.65 0.02
C GLY A 56 -0.46 -26.35 -0.79
N ARG A 57 -0.31 -25.99 -2.07
CA ARG A 57 -1.42 -25.84 -3.02
C ARG A 57 -2.23 -27.12 -3.19
N GLY A 58 -1.56 -28.27 -3.26
CA GLY A 58 -2.20 -29.58 -3.36
C GLY A 58 -3.11 -29.87 -2.15
N TYR A 59 -2.62 -29.64 -0.93
CA TYR A 59 -3.42 -29.81 0.29
C TYR A 59 -4.56 -28.81 0.41
N LEU A 60 -4.33 -27.55 0.03
CA LEU A 60 -5.36 -26.50 0.08
C LEU A 60 -6.35 -26.57 -1.09
N MET A 61 -6.12 -27.45 -2.07
CA MET A 61 -6.96 -27.61 -3.26
C MET A 61 -7.11 -26.28 -4.03
N VAL A 62 -5.98 -25.62 -4.31
CA VAL A 62 -5.93 -24.37 -5.08
C VAL A 62 -4.87 -24.45 -6.18
N ASP A 63 -5.07 -23.66 -7.24
CA ASP A 63 -4.10 -23.46 -8.31
C ASP A 63 -3.78 -21.97 -8.48
N PRO A 64 -2.61 -21.62 -9.05
CA PRO A 64 -2.36 -20.28 -9.56
C PRO A 64 -3.39 -19.91 -10.64
N ASP A 65 -3.85 -18.66 -10.63
CA ASP A 65 -4.78 -18.13 -11.62
C ASP A 65 -4.25 -16.79 -12.16
N PRO A 66 -4.06 -16.64 -13.49
CA PRO A 66 -3.50 -15.41 -14.06
C PRO A 66 -4.29 -14.13 -13.76
N GLU A 67 -5.60 -14.25 -13.64
CA GLU A 67 -6.50 -13.11 -13.46
C GLU A 67 -6.76 -12.82 -11.98
N HIS A 68 -6.95 -13.85 -11.18
CA HIS A 68 -7.39 -13.74 -9.79
C HIS A 68 -6.29 -14.03 -8.77
N GLY A 69 -5.07 -14.34 -9.21
CA GLY A 69 -3.95 -14.77 -8.39
C GLY A 69 -4.02 -16.27 -8.05
N LEU A 70 -5.17 -16.73 -7.57
CA LEU A 70 -5.43 -18.15 -7.31
C LEU A 70 -6.88 -18.54 -7.59
N ARG A 71 -7.11 -19.84 -7.81
CA ARG A 71 -8.44 -20.43 -8.00
C ARG A 71 -8.58 -21.71 -7.19
N GLY A 72 -9.72 -21.87 -6.54
CA GLY A 72 -10.08 -23.08 -5.81
C GLY A 72 -10.49 -24.24 -6.73
N LYS A 73 -9.97 -25.44 -6.43
CA LYS A 73 -10.35 -26.75 -6.99
C LYS A 73 -11.35 -27.52 -6.13
N THR A 74 -11.91 -26.87 -5.13
CA THR A 74 -12.92 -27.42 -4.22
C THR A 74 -13.99 -26.38 -3.92
N ALA A 75 -15.10 -26.80 -3.29
CA ALA A 75 -16.12 -25.89 -2.82
C ALA A 75 -15.57 -24.91 -1.77
N LYS A 76 -15.99 -23.64 -1.84
CA LYS A 76 -15.58 -22.56 -0.92
C LYS A 76 -15.58 -22.96 0.57
N PRO A 77 -16.60 -23.65 1.12
CA PRO A 77 -16.60 -24.03 2.54
C PRO A 77 -15.49 -25.02 2.91
N GLN A 78 -15.10 -25.91 2.00
CA GLN A 78 -14.01 -26.88 2.21
C GLN A 78 -12.67 -26.15 2.30
N PHE A 79 -12.41 -25.22 1.39
CA PHE A 79 -11.21 -24.39 1.44
C PHE A 79 -11.17 -23.52 2.70
N LEU A 80 -12.25 -22.81 3.02
CA LEU A 80 -12.31 -21.91 4.17
C LEU A 80 -12.01 -22.63 5.49
N ARG A 81 -12.42 -23.90 5.62
CA ARG A 81 -12.12 -24.72 6.80
C ARG A 81 -10.61 -24.90 6.99
N GLY A 82 -9.93 -25.39 5.96
CA GLY A 82 -8.48 -25.61 6.01
C GLY A 82 -7.71 -24.29 6.12
N PHE A 83 -8.11 -23.29 5.34
CA PHE A 83 -7.48 -21.97 5.35
C PHE A 83 -7.61 -21.26 6.71
N LYS A 84 -8.75 -21.38 7.38
CA LYS A 84 -8.97 -20.84 8.74
C LYS A 84 -8.02 -21.46 9.76
N LYS A 85 -7.83 -22.78 9.73
CA LYS A 85 -6.87 -23.46 10.61
C LYS A 85 -5.45 -22.99 10.33
N LEU A 86 -5.04 -23.00 9.06
CA LEU A 86 -3.70 -22.55 8.65
C LEU A 86 -3.40 -21.14 9.14
N VAL A 87 -4.30 -20.20 8.87
CA VAL A 87 -4.16 -18.80 9.29
C VAL A 87 -4.06 -18.70 10.82
N THR A 88 -4.87 -19.47 11.55
CA THR A 88 -4.84 -19.50 13.02
C THR A 88 -3.51 -20.02 13.56
N ASP A 89 -2.99 -21.13 13.02
CA ASP A 89 -1.74 -21.73 13.49
C ASP A 89 -0.52 -20.84 13.22
N VAL A 90 -0.48 -20.17 12.05
CA VAL A 90 0.58 -19.21 11.72
C VAL A 90 0.45 -17.96 12.59
N ALA A 91 -0.75 -17.42 12.75
CA ALA A 91 -0.98 -16.23 13.57
C ALA A 91 -0.63 -16.47 15.04
N LEU A 92 -0.98 -17.64 15.60
CA LEU A 92 -0.64 -18.00 16.97
C LEU A 92 0.83 -18.40 17.15
N GLY A 93 1.64 -18.38 16.08
CA GLY A 93 3.07 -18.70 16.13
C GLY A 93 3.38 -20.19 16.28
N LYS A 94 2.38 -21.07 16.14
CA LYS A 94 2.61 -22.52 16.11
C LYS A 94 3.40 -22.94 14.87
N GLN A 95 3.25 -22.18 13.78
CA GLN A 95 4.00 -22.33 12.55
C GLN A 95 4.62 -21.00 12.14
N SER A 96 5.79 -21.05 11.52
CA SER A 96 6.56 -19.88 11.09
C SER A 96 7.35 -20.18 9.82
N SER A 97 8.03 -19.16 9.30
CA SER A 97 8.97 -19.34 8.20
C SER A 97 10.16 -20.26 8.52
N ARG A 98 10.40 -20.62 9.78
CA ARG A 98 11.45 -21.61 10.13
C ARG A 98 10.91 -23.04 10.10
N THR A 99 9.63 -23.22 10.43
CA THR A 99 8.99 -24.56 10.52
C THR A 99 8.32 -24.97 9.21
N LEU A 100 7.96 -24.02 8.35
CA LEU A 100 7.39 -24.28 7.03
C LEU A 100 8.37 -23.81 5.96
N ASN A 101 9.62 -24.30 5.97
CA ASN A 101 10.66 -23.81 5.06
C ASN A 101 10.76 -24.63 3.77
N THR A 102 10.60 -25.95 3.86
CA THR A 102 10.71 -26.87 2.73
C THR A 102 9.40 -27.57 2.40
N ASN A 103 9.30 -28.15 1.21
CA ASN A 103 8.15 -28.98 0.83
C ASN A 103 7.93 -30.18 1.77
N LYS A 104 9.01 -30.74 2.34
CA LYS A 104 8.92 -31.82 3.34
C LYS A 104 8.30 -31.32 4.65
N ASP A 105 8.67 -30.13 5.08
CA ASP A 105 8.11 -29.54 6.31
C ASP A 105 6.64 -29.18 6.12
N ILE A 106 6.30 -28.59 4.96
CA ILE A 106 4.91 -28.29 4.58
C ILE A 106 4.08 -29.58 4.51
N HIS A 107 4.60 -30.63 3.89
CA HIS A 107 3.94 -31.93 3.83
C HIS A 107 3.68 -32.50 5.23
N SER A 108 4.70 -32.50 6.08
CA SER A 108 4.62 -33.02 7.45
C SER A 108 3.60 -32.24 8.29
N TYR A 109 3.54 -30.91 8.11
CA TYR A 109 2.54 -30.06 8.74
C TYR A 109 1.11 -30.43 8.34
N PHE A 110 0.83 -30.60 7.05
CA PHE A 110 -0.51 -31.00 6.61
C PHE A 110 -0.86 -32.45 6.94
N GLN A 111 0.13 -33.35 7.04
CA GLN A 111 -0.10 -34.71 7.52
C GLN A 111 -0.48 -34.78 9.00
N SER A 112 -0.03 -33.82 9.81
CA SER A 112 -0.39 -33.76 11.23
C SER A 112 -1.80 -33.25 11.49
N TRP A 113 -2.56 -32.86 10.45
CA TRP A 113 -3.92 -32.37 10.59
C TRP A 113 -4.92 -33.52 10.63
N ASP A 114 -6.04 -33.32 11.34
CA ASP A 114 -7.14 -34.26 11.24
C ASP A 114 -7.71 -34.24 9.82
N ARG A 115 -8.11 -35.40 9.29
CA ARG A 115 -8.69 -35.51 7.94
C ARG A 115 -9.92 -34.62 7.72
N LYS A 116 -10.65 -34.29 8.78
CA LYS A 116 -11.83 -33.39 8.76
C LYS A 116 -11.46 -31.91 8.54
N GLU A 117 -10.22 -31.53 8.86
CA GLU A 117 -9.69 -30.16 8.74
C GLU A 117 -9.10 -29.90 7.36
N LEU A 118 -8.63 -30.95 6.68
CA LEU A 118 -8.13 -30.88 5.32
C LEU A 118 -9.28 -30.61 4.32
N PRO A 119 -9.10 -29.69 3.36
CA PRO A 119 -10.06 -29.52 2.28
C PRO A 119 -10.25 -30.81 1.46
N ALA A 120 -11.49 -31.30 1.38
CA ALA A 120 -11.81 -32.45 0.54
C ALA A 120 -11.99 -32.02 -0.92
N LYS A 121 -11.63 -32.90 -1.87
CA LYS A 121 -11.92 -32.69 -3.30
C LYS A 121 -13.42 -32.85 -3.53
N THR A 122 -14.14 -31.73 -3.70
CA THR A 122 -15.59 -31.70 -3.92
C THR A 122 -15.91 -30.86 -5.14
N ARG A 123 -17.07 -31.07 -5.78
CA ARG A 123 -17.49 -30.29 -6.95
C ARG A 123 -17.70 -28.83 -6.53
N GLY A 124 -16.87 -27.94 -7.07
CA GLY A 124 -16.93 -26.52 -6.76
C GLY A 124 -15.65 -25.81 -7.17
N SER A 125 -15.74 -24.50 -7.30
CA SER A 125 -14.61 -23.60 -7.56
C SER A 125 -14.93 -22.28 -6.89
N PHE A 126 -13.88 -21.53 -6.52
CA PHE A 126 -14.01 -20.17 -6.05
C PHE A 126 -12.83 -19.34 -6.55
N VAL A 127 -13.01 -18.03 -6.57
CA VAL A 127 -11.93 -17.04 -6.69
C VAL A 127 -11.86 -16.20 -5.41
N PRO A 128 -10.73 -15.55 -5.10
CA PRO A 128 -10.57 -14.73 -3.90
C PRO A 128 -11.70 -13.71 -3.67
N ALA A 129 -12.26 -13.12 -4.73
CA ALA A 129 -13.36 -12.18 -4.63
C ALA A 129 -14.61 -12.78 -3.94
N ASP A 130 -14.88 -14.07 -4.15
CA ASP A 130 -16.01 -14.78 -3.51
C ASP A 130 -15.87 -14.84 -1.99
N ILE A 131 -14.63 -14.82 -1.49
CA ILE A 131 -14.30 -14.87 -0.06
C ILE A 131 -14.27 -13.44 0.52
N ILE A 132 -13.64 -12.51 -0.20
CA ILE A 132 -13.47 -11.11 0.25
C ILE A 132 -14.79 -10.35 0.33
N GLN A 133 -15.71 -10.57 -0.62
CA GLN A 133 -17.00 -9.86 -0.70
C GLN A 133 -18.11 -10.53 0.12
N GLY A 134 -17.85 -11.67 0.76
CA GLY A 134 -18.90 -12.59 1.18
C GLY A 134 -19.20 -12.65 2.68
N ARG A 135 -19.89 -11.63 3.23
CA ARG A 135 -21.08 -11.91 4.05
C ARG A 135 -22.27 -12.03 3.09
N SER A 136 -22.49 -13.21 2.54
CA SER A 136 -23.83 -13.58 2.11
C SER A 136 -23.89 -15.09 1.91
N VAL A 137 -24.78 -15.70 2.67
CA VAL A 137 -25.27 -17.07 2.48
C VAL A 137 -26.41 -16.95 1.48
N ALA A 138 -26.41 -17.83 0.47
CA ALA A 138 -27.50 -18.16 -0.43
C ALA A 138 -28.12 -17.02 -1.29
N SER A 139 -28.01 -17.14 -2.61
CA SER A 139 -29.22 -17.40 -3.40
C SER A 139 -28.88 -17.97 -4.77
N SER A 140 -29.62 -19.02 -5.11
CA SER A 140 -29.62 -19.72 -6.38
C SER A 140 -30.26 -18.90 -7.50
N GLY A 141 -29.64 -18.96 -8.68
CA GLY A 141 -30.31 -19.05 -9.98
C GLY A 141 -31.29 -17.94 -10.37
N LEU A 142 -30.80 -16.92 -11.07
CA LEU A 142 -31.56 -16.27 -12.14
C LEU A 142 -30.61 -15.95 -13.30
N LYS A 143 -31.01 -16.36 -14.51
CA LYS A 143 -30.31 -16.04 -15.77
C LYS A 143 -30.12 -14.52 -15.89
N PRO A 144 -28.95 -14.02 -16.31
CA PRO A 144 -28.74 -12.58 -16.46
C PRO A 144 -29.56 -12.05 -17.63
N LYS A 145 -30.54 -11.19 -17.33
CA LYS A 145 -31.17 -10.30 -18.32
C LYS A 145 -30.12 -9.26 -18.76
N PRO A 146 -30.02 -8.91 -20.06
CA PRO A 146 -28.97 -8.01 -20.54
C PRO A 146 -29.06 -6.65 -19.84
N ARG A 147 -27.99 -6.29 -19.13
CA ARG A 147 -27.90 -5.06 -18.35
C ARG A 147 -27.63 -3.92 -19.33
N ALA A 148 -28.54 -2.94 -19.36
CA ALA A 148 -28.36 -1.68 -20.08
C ALA A 148 -27.01 -1.03 -19.68
N GLY A 149 -26.33 -0.46 -20.67
CA GLY A 149 -24.94 -0.02 -20.59
C GLY A 149 -24.63 0.78 -19.33
N ALA A 150 -23.74 0.26 -18.50
CA ALA A 150 -23.20 0.98 -17.36
C ALA A 150 -22.44 2.21 -17.87
N LYS A 151 -22.81 3.41 -17.40
CA LYS A 151 -22.02 4.62 -17.61
C LYS A 151 -20.61 4.36 -17.07
N LYS A 152 -19.60 4.53 -17.93
CA LYS A 152 -18.18 4.34 -17.56
C LYS A 152 -17.86 5.25 -16.38
N THR A 153 -17.59 4.66 -15.21
CA THR A 153 -16.99 5.37 -14.08
C THR A 153 -15.67 5.98 -14.54
N PRO A 154 -15.34 7.23 -14.17
CA PRO A 154 -14.08 7.86 -14.56
C PRO A 154 -12.92 6.98 -14.12
N GLN A 155 -12.15 6.49 -15.09
CA GLN A 155 -10.96 5.70 -14.82
C GLN A 155 -9.99 6.57 -14.02
N MET A 156 -9.61 6.12 -12.81
CA MET A 156 -8.61 6.83 -12.02
C MET A 156 -7.33 6.93 -12.84
N SER A 157 -6.79 8.15 -13.01
CA SER A 157 -5.52 8.41 -13.69
C SER A 157 -4.45 7.43 -13.21
N THR A 158 -3.60 6.88 -14.08
CA THR A 158 -2.43 6.04 -13.74
C THR A 158 -1.17 6.86 -13.47
N LYS A 159 -1.24 8.19 -13.62
CA LYS A 159 -0.09 9.09 -13.46
C LYS A 159 0.23 9.35 -12.00
N VAL A 160 1.47 9.75 -11.72
CA VAL A 160 1.92 10.09 -10.36
C VAL A 160 1.18 11.33 -9.86
N LEU A 161 1.12 12.37 -10.69
CA LEU A 161 0.30 13.57 -10.43
C LEU A 161 -0.84 13.71 -11.44
N PRO A 162 -1.98 14.27 -11.04
CA PRO A 162 -3.09 14.51 -11.95
C PRO A 162 -2.82 15.79 -12.79
N ARG A 163 -3.37 15.86 -14.00
CA ARG A 163 -3.06 16.94 -14.97
C ARG A 163 -3.65 18.30 -14.58
N ASP A 164 -4.68 18.29 -13.76
CA ASP A 164 -5.34 19.47 -13.22
C ASP A 164 -4.50 20.16 -12.14
N PHE A 165 -3.63 19.45 -11.43
CA PHE A 165 -2.70 20.04 -10.46
C PHE A 165 -1.69 20.96 -11.16
N LYS A 166 -1.59 22.22 -10.74
CA LYS A 166 -0.74 23.28 -11.31
C LYS A 166 0.32 23.73 -10.31
N VAL A 167 1.43 24.23 -10.86
CA VAL A 167 2.46 24.96 -10.10
C VAL A 167 2.38 26.40 -10.56
N ARG A 168 1.55 27.20 -9.88
CA ARG A 168 1.39 28.64 -10.11
C ARG A 168 2.49 29.40 -9.36
N TYR A 169 2.75 28.97 -8.13
CA TYR A 169 3.80 29.51 -7.26
C TYR A 169 4.91 28.47 -7.12
N GLY A 170 6.16 28.93 -7.20
CA GLY A 170 7.37 28.09 -7.16
C GLY A 170 8.30 28.32 -8.34
N ASN A 171 9.55 27.89 -8.17
CA ASN A 171 10.60 28.04 -9.19
C ASN A 171 10.42 27.12 -10.42
N ASP A 172 11.22 27.37 -11.46
CA ASP A 172 11.16 26.62 -12.73
C ASP A 172 11.43 25.13 -12.55
N ARG A 173 12.31 24.76 -11.61
CA ARG A 173 12.59 23.36 -11.28
C ARG A 173 11.33 22.63 -10.77
N LEU A 174 10.50 23.27 -9.95
CA LEU A 174 9.22 22.70 -9.51
C LEU A 174 8.26 22.53 -10.69
N ARG A 175 8.23 23.48 -11.63
CA ARG A 175 7.38 23.39 -12.82
C ARG A 175 7.80 22.21 -13.70
N ASP A 176 9.09 22.02 -13.91
CA ASP A 176 9.63 20.97 -14.76
C ASP A 176 9.45 19.58 -14.15
N ILE A 177 9.77 19.41 -12.86
CA ILE A 177 9.48 18.16 -12.15
C ILE A 177 7.98 17.84 -12.18
N ARG A 178 7.11 18.85 -12.06
CA ARG A 178 5.66 18.62 -12.22
C ARG A 178 5.32 18.17 -13.65
N ARG A 179 5.93 18.71 -14.70
CA ARG A 179 5.71 18.25 -16.09
C ARG A 179 6.09 16.78 -16.23
N GLU A 180 7.19 16.35 -15.62
CA GLU A 180 7.61 14.95 -15.60
C GLU A 180 6.59 14.08 -14.85
N LEU A 181 6.20 14.48 -13.62
CA LEU A 181 5.30 13.70 -12.76
C LEU A 181 3.88 13.52 -13.32
N VAL A 182 3.37 14.44 -14.15
CA VAL A 182 2.08 14.26 -14.83
C VAL A 182 2.14 13.33 -16.05
N LEU A 183 3.35 13.05 -16.56
CA LEU A 183 3.59 12.09 -17.64
C LEU A 183 3.98 10.72 -17.09
N LEU A 184 4.66 10.70 -15.95
CA LEU A 184 5.16 9.50 -15.31
C LEU A 184 4.02 8.62 -14.84
N ASP A 185 4.01 7.39 -15.32
CA ASP A 185 3.03 6.37 -14.95
C ASP A 185 3.53 5.64 -13.70
N ARG A 186 2.74 5.66 -12.62
CA ARG A 186 3.17 5.11 -11.32
C ARG A 186 3.19 3.58 -11.30
N ASP A 187 2.45 2.94 -12.21
CA ASP A 187 2.45 1.49 -12.38
C ASP A 187 3.68 1.05 -13.19
N LYS A 188 4.07 1.85 -14.19
CA LYS A 188 5.23 1.56 -15.04
C LYS A 188 6.57 1.95 -14.43
N PHE A 189 6.59 3.04 -13.67
CA PHE A 189 7.80 3.62 -13.11
C PHE A 189 7.64 3.90 -11.61
N PRO A 190 7.38 2.87 -10.78
CA PRO A 190 7.11 3.06 -9.35
C PRO A 190 8.29 3.70 -8.61
N ASN A 191 9.51 3.24 -8.83
CA ASN A 191 10.70 3.78 -8.18
C ASN A 191 10.94 5.24 -8.56
N ALA A 192 10.97 5.52 -9.87
CA ALA A 192 11.13 6.88 -10.37
C ALA A 192 9.98 7.78 -9.88
N GLY A 193 8.75 7.27 -9.88
CA GLY A 193 7.57 8.00 -9.40
C GLY A 193 7.64 8.33 -7.93
N ALA A 194 8.04 7.38 -7.09
CA ALA A 194 8.20 7.59 -5.65
C ALA A 194 9.34 8.56 -5.33
N VAL A 195 10.52 8.37 -5.95
CA VAL A 195 11.69 9.23 -5.72
C VAL A 195 11.41 10.64 -6.19
N LEU A 196 10.89 10.80 -7.41
CA LEU A 196 10.62 12.12 -7.97
C LEU A 196 9.49 12.83 -7.21
N LEU A 197 8.45 12.12 -6.77
CA LEU A 197 7.39 12.69 -5.93
C LEU A 197 7.91 13.13 -4.55
N ARG A 198 8.83 12.37 -3.96
CA ARG A 198 9.50 12.74 -2.70
C ARG A 198 10.32 14.02 -2.88
N VAL A 199 11.15 14.09 -3.93
CA VAL A 199 11.96 15.27 -4.24
C VAL A 199 11.07 16.48 -4.52
N PHE A 200 10.00 16.28 -5.28
CA PHE A 200 9.02 17.32 -5.56
C PHE A 200 8.38 17.87 -4.28
N PHE A 201 7.99 17.00 -3.36
CA PHE A 201 7.46 17.40 -2.06
C PHE A 201 8.49 18.19 -1.22
N GLU A 202 9.73 17.72 -1.15
CA GLU A 202 10.81 18.38 -0.41
C GLU A 202 11.09 19.79 -0.95
N LEU A 203 11.22 19.92 -2.26
CA LEU A 203 11.42 21.21 -2.92
C LEU A 203 10.22 22.15 -2.72
N ALA A 204 8.99 21.64 -2.81
CA ALA A 204 7.79 22.44 -2.63
C ALA A 204 7.70 23.03 -1.22
N VAL A 205 8.04 22.25 -0.19
CA VAL A 205 8.07 22.71 1.20
C VAL A 205 9.14 23.78 1.40
N ILE A 206 10.37 23.54 0.90
CA ILE A 206 11.48 24.51 1.05
C ILE A 206 11.16 25.83 0.33
N ASP A 207 10.67 25.76 -0.90
CA ASP A 207 10.26 26.93 -1.69
C ASP A 207 9.17 27.74 -0.96
N TYR A 208 8.12 27.06 -0.48
CA TYR A 208 7.05 27.70 0.26
C TYR A 208 7.54 28.38 1.54
N LEU A 209 8.33 27.67 2.36
CA LEU A 209 8.91 28.23 3.60
C LEU A 209 9.84 29.43 3.33
N GLY A 210 10.53 29.43 2.18
CA GLY A 210 11.34 30.54 1.71
C GLY A 210 10.49 31.76 1.38
N ARG A 211 9.40 31.56 0.62
CA ARG A 211 8.49 32.64 0.23
C ARG A 211 7.79 33.30 1.42
N ILE A 212 7.34 32.51 2.40
CA ILE A 212 6.74 33.05 3.63
C ILE A 212 7.77 33.54 4.67
N ASN A 213 9.06 33.62 4.30
CA ASN A 213 10.17 34.09 5.13
C ASN A 213 10.31 33.37 6.50
N GLU A 214 9.92 32.10 6.57
CA GLU A 214 10.07 31.28 7.77
C GLU A 214 11.33 30.41 7.74
N LEU A 215 11.84 30.08 6.54
CA LEU A 215 12.99 29.21 6.36
C LEU A 215 14.24 29.65 7.15
N PRO A 216 14.65 30.94 7.17
CA PRO A 216 15.82 31.38 7.94
C PRO A 216 15.67 31.13 9.45
N LYS A 217 14.46 31.36 9.99
CA LYS A 217 14.15 31.15 11.43
C LYS A 217 14.22 29.65 11.77
N ILE A 218 13.79 28.80 10.86
CA ILE A 218 13.85 27.34 11.01
C ILE A 218 15.30 26.87 11.03
N ILE A 219 16.12 27.33 10.09
CA ILE A 219 17.56 27.01 10.01
C ILE A 219 18.25 27.41 11.31
N ALA A 220 18.11 28.66 11.76
CA ALA A 220 18.75 29.16 12.98
C ALA A 220 18.38 28.32 14.22
N ARG A 221 17.12 27.91 14.34
CA ARG A 221 16.66 27.04 15.43
C ARG A 221 17.26 25.63 15.36
N ILE A 222 17.41 25.06 14.16
CA ILE A 222 18.05 23.76 13.98
C ILE A 222 19.53 23.84 14.36
N GLU A 223 20.25 24.84 13.85
CA GLU A 223 21.68 25.04 14.13
C GLU A 223 21.96 25.28 15.62
N LYS A 224 21.11 26.07 16.29
CA LYS A 224 21.19 26.28 17.73
C LYS A 224 20.99 24.97 18.50
N LYS A 225 20.09 24.10 18.05
CA LYS A 225 19.80 22.81 18.70
C LYS A 225 20.91 21.78 18.46
N THR A 226 21.53 21.77 17.29
CA THR A 226 22.60 20.82 16.92
C THR A 226 24.00 21.30 17.32
N GLY A 227 24.15 22.59 17.61
CA GLY A 227 25.45 23.22 17.85
C GLY A 227 26.34 23.28 16.61
N ARG A 228 25.77 23.10 15.42
CA ARG A 228 26.50 23.04 14.15
C ARG A 228 25.73 23.75 13.04
N LYS A 229 26.44 24.49 12.20
CA LYS A 229 25.87 25.07 10.98
C LYS A 229 25.41 23.97 10.03
N LEU A 230 24.30 24.20 9.34
CA LEU A 230 23.83 23.28 8.32
C LEU A 230 24.67 23.46 7.05
N PRO A 231 25.23 22.37 6.48
CA PRO A 231 26.04 22.48 5.26
C PRO A 231 25.19 22.79 4.02
N PHE A 232 23.89 22.44 4.06
CA PHE A 232 22.93 22.61 2.97
C PHE A 232 21.54 22.92 3.55
N ALA A 233 20.50 22.88 2.72
CA ALA A 233 19.10 23.04 3.15
C ALA A 233 18.71 22.01 4.25
N PRO A 234 17.75 22.35 5.14
CA PRO A 234 17.24 21.42 6.12
C PRO A 234 16.69 20.15 5.47
N GLN A 235 16.97 19.00 6.07
CA GLN A 235 16.39 17.73 5.63
C GLN A 235 14.89 17.72 5.89
N LEU A 236 14.14 17.06 5.03
CA LEU A 236 12.70 16.95 5.16
C LEU A 236 12.22 16.45 6.56
N LYS A 237 12.97 15.54 7.21
CA LYS A 237 12.69 15.09 8.59
C LYS A 237 12.72 16.23 9.62
N GLN A 238 13.62 17.19 9.43
CA GLN A 238 13.74 18.38 10.29
C GLN A 238 12.61 19.38 10.04
N LEU A 239 11.96 19.33 8.87
CA LEU A 239 10.85 20.19 8.49
C LEU A 239 9.47 19.66 8.90
N VAL A 240 9.36 18.38 9.31
CA VAL A 240 8.09 17.75 9.72
C VAL A 240 7.30 18.56 10.75
N PRO A 241 7.90 19.13 11.83
CA PRO A 241 7.16 19.95 12.79
C PRO A 241 6.49 21.17 12.15
N GLU A 242 7.18 21.82 11.21
CA GLU A 242 6.67 23.01 10.52
C GLU A 242 5.61 22.66 9.50
N ILE A 243 5.79 21.57 8.76
CA ILE A 243 4.77 21.05 7.85
C ILE A 243 3.46 20.78 8.60
N LYS A 244 3.54 20.14 9.78
CA LYS A 244 2.36 19.91 10.63
C LYS A 244 1.73 21.21 11.13
N ARG A 245 2.54 22.18 11.55
CA ARG A 245 2.06 23.49 12.02
C ARG A 245 1.31 24.23 10.92
N ILE A 246 1.89 24.32 9.72
CA ILE A 246 1.28 24.96 8.54
C ILE A 246 -0.02 24.25 8.17
N ALA A 247 0.01 22.91 8.08
CA ALA A 247 -1.18 22.12 7.75
C ALA A 247 -2.33 22.38 8.74
N LYS A 248 -2.04 22.40 10.06
CA LYS A 248 -3.05 22.67 11.09
C LYS A 248 -3.58 24.10 11.07
N LYS A 249 -2.74 25.07 10.69
CA LYS A 249 -3.10 26.49 10.63
C LYS A 249 -3.93 26.83 9.38
N GLN A 250 -3.56 26.27 8.23
CA GLN A 250 -4.02 26.73 6.92
C GLN A 250 -4.99 25.76 6.22
N LEU A 251 -5.09 24.50 6.67
CA LEU A 251 -5.99 23.51 6.09
C LEU A 251 -7.14 23.18 7.04
N LYS A 252 -8.23 22.65 6.48
CA LYS A 252 -9.31 22.09 7.29
C LYS A 252 -8.78 20.93 8.15
N ALA A 253 -9.34 20.74 9.34
CA ALA A 253 -8.86 19.73 10.29
C ALA A 253 -8.71 18.32 9.68
N ALA A 254 -9.65 17.89 8.84
CA ALA A 254 -9.59 16.59 8.16
C ALA A 254 -8.45 16.49 7.14
N GLU A 255 -8.10 17.59 6.47
CA GLU A 255 -7.00 17.66 5.49
C GLU A 255 -5.66 17.76 6.21
N ALA A 256 -5.58 18.58 7.26
CA ALA A 256 -4.42 18.67 8.14
C ALA A 256 -4.05 17.29 8.73
N LEU A 257 -5.06 16.50 9.13
CA LEU A 257 -4.86 15.13 9.63
C LEU A 257 -4.30 14.18 8.55
N LYS A 258 -4.73 14.32 7.29
CA LYS A 258 -4.18 13.52 6.18
C LYS A 258 -2.70 13.84 5.96
N VAL A 259 -2.36 15.13 5.95
CA VAL A 259 -0.98 15.60 5.82
C VAL A 259 -0.13 15.11 6.98
N GLU A 260 -0.61 15.25 8.21
CA GLU A 260 0.06 14.75 9.41
C GLU A 260 0.38 13.25 9.29
N LYS A 261 -0.57 12.44 8.82
CA LYS A 261 -0.37 11.00 8.56
C LYS A 261 0.61 10.68 7.42
N ALA A 262 0.84 11.60 6.48
CA ALA A 262 1.83 11.40 5.42
C ALA A 262 3.25 11.81 5.84
N VAL A 263 3.38 12.79 6.74
CA VAL A 263 4.70 13.31 7.15
C VAL A 263 5.23 12.66 8.42
N GLN A 264 4.35 12.20 9.29
CA GLN A 264 4.72 11.42 10.48
C GLN A 264 4.99 9.98 10.09
N TYR A 265 6.03 9.38 10.65
CA TYR A 265 6.21 7.94 10.57
C TYR A 265 5.02 7.23 11.24
N ASP A 266 4.22 6.55 10.43
CA ASP A 266 3.08 5.73 10.85
C ASP A 266 3.23 4.35 10.18
N ARG A 267 3.29 3.29 10.99
CA ARG A 267 3.48 1.92 10.51
C ARG A 267 2.24 1.34 9.81
N ALA A 268 1.06 1.93 10.03
CA ALA A 268 -0.17 1.60 9.29
C ALA A 268 -0.28 2.35 7.94
N ALA A 269 0.71 3.20 7.64
CA ALA A 269 0.79 4.06 6.47
C ALA A 269 2.21 3.95 5.87
N PRO A 270 2.52 2.88 5.10
CA PRO A 270 3.89 2.58 4.66
C PRO A 270 4.54 3.67 3.80
N PHE A 271 3.75 4.61 3.28
CA PHE A 271 4.23 5.71 2.47
C PHE A 271 4.18 7.04 3.22
N THR A 272 5.12 7.19 4.13
CA THR A 272 5.42 8.46 4.81
C THR A 272 6.75 9.01 4.30
N ILE A 273 7.12 10.23 4.66
CA ILE A 273 8.45 10.79 4.34
C ILE A 273 9.60 9.85 4.74
N SER A 274 9.42 9.16 5.87
CA SER A 274 10.37 8.16 6.36
C SER A 274 10.31 6.84 5.57
N GLY A 275 9.12 6.45 5.07
CA GLY A 275 8.96 5.30 4.16
C GLY A 275 9.53 5.55 2.77
N LEU A 276 9.31 6.73 2.19
CA LEU A 276 9.91 7.23 0.96
C LEU A 276 11.45 7.28 1.00
N HIS A 277 12.02 7.53 2.17
CA HIS A 277 13.46 7.42 2.40
C HIS A 277 13.91 5.95 2.55
N GLY A 278 13.10 5.10 3.17
CA GLY A 278 13.35 3.67 3.32
C GLY A 278 13.39 2.90 2.00
N PHE A 279 12.56 3.26 1.01
CA PHE A 279 12.54 2.64 -0.33
C PHE A 279 13.84 2.80 -1.14
N VAL A 280 14.74 3.71 -0.74
CA VAL A 280 16.07 3.86 -1.35
C VAL A 280 17.12 3.00 -0.64
N HIS A 281 16.81 2.48 0.55
CA HIS A 281 17.75 1.81 1.46
C HIS A 281 17.27 0.42 1.96
N GLN A 282 16.10 -0.07 1.51
CA GLN A 282 15.52 -1.37 1.87
C GLN A 282 15.05 -2.11 0.61
N ASP A 283 14.98 -3.45 0.66
CA ASP A 283 14.56 -4.32 -0.46
C ASP A 283 13.05 -4.23 -0.80
N ASP A 284 12.27 -3.50 -0.01
CA ASP A 284 10.87 -3.21 -0.33
C ASP A 284 10.82 -2.16 -1.45
N PHE A 285 9.97 -2.38 -2.46
CA PHE A 285 9.75 -1.47 -3.57
C PHE A 285 8.45 -0.66 -3.39
N PRO A 286 8.43 0.64 -3.72
CA PRO A 286 7.21 1.45 -3.66
C PRO A 286 6.16 0.90 -4.64
N SER A 287 4.92 0.65 -4.21
CA SER A 287 3.86 0.28 -5.14
C SER A 287 3.16 1.51 -5.73
N ALA A 288 2.52 1.33 -6.88
CA ALA A 288 1.62 2.30 -7.49
C ALA A 288 0.54 2.82 -6.51
N ARG A 289 0.02 1.92 -5.66
CA ARG A 289 -0.97 2.29 -4.63
C ARG A 289 -0.36 3.23 -3.60
N ASP A 290 0.88 2.98 -3.21
CA ASP A 290 1.53 3.76 -2.17
C ASP A 290 1.84 5.19 -2.63
N ILE A 291 2.32 5.33 -3.87
CA ILE A 291 2.52 6.63 -4.55
C ILE A 291 1.21 7.41 -4.60
N LEU A 292 0.11 6.77 -5.02
CA LEU A 292 -1.22 7.38 -5.06
C LEU A 292 -1.72 7.78 -3.67
N GLN A 293 -1.46 6.95 -2.66
CA GLN A 293 -1.90 7.20 -1.29
C GLN A 293 -1.17 8.39 -0.67
N PHE A 294 0.13 8.53 -0.95
CA PHE A 294 0.88 9.71 -0.56
C PHE A 294 0.38 10.96 -1.22
N TRP A 295 0.24 10.94 -2.55
CA TRP A 295 -0.35 12.05 -3.29
C TRP A 295 -1.68 12.49 -2.66
N LYS A 296 -2.63 11.57 -2.49
CA LYS A 296 -3.95 11.89 -1.91
C LYS A 296 -3.90 12.48 -0.50
N ARG A 297 -2.87 12.14 0.29
CA ARG A 297 -2.70 12.66 1.65
C ARG A 297 -2.02 14.03 1.66
N THR A 298 -1.10 14.28 0.74
CA THR A 298 -0.33 15.53 0.65
C THR A 298 -0.95 16.54 -0.32
N GLU A 299 -1.88 16.14 -1.17
CA GLU A 299 -2.52 16.99 -2.19
C GLU A 299 -3.05 18.31 -1.61
N PRO A 300 -3.79 18.34 -0.48
CA PRO A 300 -4.25 19.61 0.08
C PRO A 300 -3.10 20.58 0.40
N LEU A 301 -1.99 20.06 0.93
CA LEU A 301 -0.81 20.87 1.22
C LEU A 301 -0.10 21.30 -0.07
N PHE A 302 0.02 20.43 -1.07
CA PHE A 302 0.59 20.80 -2.36
C PHE A 302 -0.19 21.95 -3.02
N ARG A 303 -1.52 21.89 -3.00
CA ARG A 303 -2.37 22.95 -3.56
C ARG A 303 -2.24 24.25 -2.78
N LEU A 304 -2.21 24.19 -1.45
CA LEU A 304 -1.90 25.36 -0.61
C LEU A 304 -0.55 25.97 -1.00
N MET A 305 0.50 25.16 -1.10
CA MET A 305 1.86 25.67 -1.33
C MET A 305 2.06 26.18 -2.76
N LEU A 306 1.47 25.53 -3.77
CA LEU A 306 1.84 25.73 -5.18
C LEU A 306 0.73 26.30 -6.07
N GLU A 307 -0.54 26.31 -5.63
CA GLU A 307 -1.66 26.88 -6.39
C GLU A 307 -2.27 28.14 -5.77
N GLN A 308 -2.19 28.30 -4.45
CA GLN A 308 -2.81 29.44 -3.76
C GLN A 308 -1.81 30.60 -3.62
N ALA A 309 -2.33 31.81 -3.84
CA ALA A 309 -1.61 33.04 -3.54
C ALA A 309 -1.43 33.16 -2.02
N GLU A 310 -0.43 33.92 -1.61
CA GLU A 310 -0.28 34.29 -0.21
C GLU A 310 -1.38 35.29 0.17
N ASP A 311 -2.52 34.79 0.65
CA ASP A 311 -3.51 35.65 1.30
C ASP A 311 -2.90 36.13 2.64
N GLY A 312 -2.23 37.27 2.61
CA GLY A 312 -1.77 37.99 3.80
C GLY A 312 -0.34 38.55 3.82
N ALA A 313 0.26 38.88 2.67
CA ALA A 313 1.48 39.71 2.61
C ALA A 313 1.30 40.95 1.73
N GLY A 314 0.13 41.58 1.85
CA GLY A 314 -0.24 42.76 1.08
C GLY A 314 -1.46 43.44 1.68
N GLU A 315 -1.35 43.86 2.94
CA GLU A 315 -1.91 45.10 3.52
C GLU A 315 -1.18 45.39 4.84
#